data_AF-A0A7S0JJM3-F1
#
_entry.id   AF-A0A7S0JJM3-F1
#
_cell.length_a   1.000
_cell.length_b   1.000
_cell.length_c   1.000
_cell.angle_alpha   90.00
_cell.angle_beta   90.00
_cell.angle_gamma   90.00
#
_symmetry.space_group_name_H-M   'P 1'
#
loop_
_entity.id
_entity.type
_entity.pdbx_description
1 polymer ?
#
loop_
_entity_poly.entity_id
_entity_poly.type
_entity_poly.pdbx_seq_one_letter_code
_entity_poly.pdbx_strand_id
1 'polypeptide(L)'
;PLFGYRRKSYLILAGAIGFASWTALATVVHTAPEAVLFSTCASLGVALSDVVIDSLVVERAREDGSSGSGALQSLCWSCQAAGSLMSAYFSGALLEAMSTQQVFGLTAFFPLLVVGMSSQLPK
;
A
#
# COMPACT_ATOMS: atom_id res chain seq x y z
N PRO A 1 8.33 20.25 -3.75
CA PRO A 1 6.93 20.06 -4.19
C PRO A 1 6.88 19.73 -5.70
N LEU A 2 6.52 18.50 -6.06
CA LEU A 2 6.22 18.14 -7.45
C LEU A 2 4.78 18.62 -7.75
N PHE A 3 4.64 19.55 -8.70
CA PHE A 3 3.36 20.04 -9.23
C PHE A 3 2.36 20.67 -8.23
N GLY A 4 2.79 21.13 -7.06
CA GLY A 4 1.93 21.88 -6.13
C GLY A 4 0.97 21.03 -5.29
N TYR A 5 0.85 19.72 -5.56
CA TYR A 5 0.14 18.75 -4.73
C TYR A 5 1.15 18.03 -3.84
N ARG A 6 1.00 18.15 -2.52
CA ARG A 6 1.92 17.47 -1.60
C ARG A 6 1.52 16.00 -1.44
N ARG A 7 0.33 15.69 -0.95
CA ARG A 7 -0.01 14.34 -0.46
C ARG A 7 -0.47 13.37 -1.55
N LYS A 8 -1.30 13.85 -2.47
CA LYS A 8 -1.84 13.07 -3.60
C LYS A 8 -0.73 12.54 -4.52
N SER A 9 0.24 13.38 -4.87
CA SER A 9 1.35 12.99 -5.76
C SER A 9 2.22 11.88 -5.18
N TYR A 10 2.51 11.92 -3.87
CA TYR A 10 3.33 10.89 -3.23
C TYR A 10 2.61 9.55 -3.13
N LEU A 11 1.30 9.53 -2.84
CA LEU A 11 0.52 8.29 -2.83
C LEU A 11 0.38 7.68 -4.22
N ILE A 12 0.17 8.51 -5.25
CA ILE A 12 0.14 8.02 -6.64
C ILE A 12 1.49 7.41 -7.03
N LEU A 13 2.60 8.09 -6.70
CA LEU A 13 3.93 7.60 -6.99
C LEU A 13 4.24 6.31 -6.24
N ALA A 14 3.91 6.25 -4.95
CA ALA A 14 4.11 5.06 -4.11
C ALA A 14 3.29 3.87 -4.61
N GLY A 15 2.03 4.09 -4.98
CA GLY A 15 1.17 3.08 -5.60
C GLY A 15 1.66 2.63 -6.98
N ALA A 16 2.19 3.54 -7.80
CA ALA A 16 2.79 3.19 -9.08
C ALA A 16 4.07 2.36 -8.94
N ILE A 17 4.95 2.71 -7.98
CA ILE A 17 6.14 1.93 -7.65
C ILE A 17 5.74 0.54 -7.15
N GLY A 18 4.74 0.46 -6.26
CA GLY A 18 4.20 -0.81 -5.77
C GLY A 18 3.64 -1.67 -6.90
N PHE A 19 2.78 -1.11 -7.75
CA PHE A 19 2.21 -1.80 -8.91
C PHE A 19 3.28 -2.33 -9.85
N ALA A 20 4.25 -1.48 -10.21
CA ALA A 20 5.34 -1.87 -11.10
C ALA A 20 6.19 -2.99 -10.48
N SER A 21 6.47 -2.92 -9.18
CA SER A 21 7.29 -3.91 -8.47
C SER A 21 6.62 -5.27 -8.39
N TRP A 22 5.34 -5.32 -8.00
CA TRP A 22 4.56 -6.57 -7.95
C TRP A 22 4.31 -7.15 -9.36
N THR A 23 4.06 -6.30 -10.36
CA THR A 23 3.92 -6.75 -11.75
C THR A 23 5.24 -7.32 -12.28
N ALA A 24 6.37 -6.71 -11.93
CA ALA A 24 7.69 -7.22 -12.31
C ALA A 24 7.96 -8.60 -11.68
N LEU A 25 7.65 -8.76 -10.39
CA LEU A 25 7.73 -10.05 -9.68
C LEU A 25 6.85 -11.13 -10.32
N ALA A 26 5.71 -10.75 -10.91
CA ALA A 26 4.81 -11.69 -11.58
C ALA A 26 5.30 -12.12 -12.98
N THR A 27 6.06 -11.30 -13.69
CA THR A 27 6.29 -11.47 -15.14
C THR A 27 7.74 -11.69 -15.54
N VAL A 28 8.67 -10.87 -15.04
CA VAL A 28 10.05 -10.79 -15.57
C VAL A 28 11.11 -11.26 -14.59
N VAL A 29 10.77 -11.39 -13.31
CA VAL A 29 11.71 -11.82 -12.28
C VAL A 29 11.77 -13.35 -12.25
N HIS A 30 12.96 -13.87 -12.56
CA HIS A 30 13.22 -15.32 -12.53
C HIS A 30 14.39 -15.68 -11.62
N THR A 31 15.16 -14.69 -11.15
CA THR A 31 16.34 -14.91 -10.31
C THR A 31 16.16 -14.37 -8.89
N ALA A 32 16.83 -15.00 -7.92
CA ALA A 32 16.81 -14.58 -6.53
C ALA A 32 17.24 -13.10 -6.29
N PRO A 33 18.33 -12.58 -6.90
CA PRO A 33 18.72 -11.18 -6.69
C PRO A 33 17.70 -10.18 -7.23
N GLU A 34 17.07 -10.47 -8.38
CA GLU A 34 15.99 -9.65 -8.92
C GLU A 34 14.77 -9.65 -8.00
N ALA A 35 14.40 -10.80 -7.44
CA ALA A 35 13.29 -10.92 -6.50
C ALA A 35 13.52 -10.06 -5.25
N VAL A 36 14.73 -10.06 -4.71
CA VAL A 36 15.09 -9.20 -3.56
C VAL A 36 15.00 -7.72 -3.93
N LEU A 37 15.52 -7.33 -5.10
CA LEU A 37 15.47 -5.95 -5.57
C LEU A 37 14.02 -5.45 -5.69
N PHE A 38 13.17 -6.17 -6.42
CA PHE A 38 11.78 -5.76 -6.63
C PHE A 38 10.93 -5.88 -5.35
N SER A 39 11.19 -6.85 -4.47
CA SER A 39 10.54 -6.92 -3.15
C SER A 39 10.93 -5.73 -2.26
N THR A 40 12.18 -5.26 -2.36
CA THR A 40 12.63 -4.04 -1.69
C THR A 40 11.94 -2.80 -2.26
N CYS A 41 11.80 -2.70 -3.58
CA CYS A 41 11.05 -1.62 -4.23
C CYS A 41 9.56 -1.63 -3.84
N ALA A 42 8.94 -2.82 -3.75
CA ALA A 42 7.56 -2.96 -3.28
C ALA A 42 7.43 -2.49 -1.83
N SER A 43 8.34 -2.92 -0.95
CA SER A 43 8.39 -2.50 0.46
C SER A 43 8.59 -0.99 0.60
N LEU A 44 9.41 -0.38 -0.27
CA LEU A 44 9.60 1.07 -0.30
C LEU A 44 8.30 1.80 -0.65
N GLY A 45 7.54 1.30 -1.63
CA GLY A 45 6.23 1.86 -1.99
C GLY A 45 5.22 1.79 -0.83
N VAL A 46 5.20 0.67 -0.11
CA VAL A 46 4.36 0.52 1.10
C VAL A 46 4.77 1.52 2.18
N ALA A 47 6.07 1.58 2.52
CA ALA A 47 6.58 2.47 3.55
C ALA A 47 6.30 3.96 3.25
N LEU A 48 6.43 4.37 1.98
CA LEU A 48 6.08 5.73 1.56
C LEU A 48 4.58 6.01 1.71
N SER A 49 3.74 5.02 1.39
CA SER A 49 2.28 5.15 1.54
C SER A 49 1.90 5.27 3.02
N ASP A 50 2.47 4.44 3.88
CA ASP A 50 2.21 4.43 5.32
C ASP A 50 2.53 5.80 5.96
N VAL A 51 3.72 6.36 5.69
CA VAL A 51 4.10 7.68 6.25
C VAL A 51 3.16 8.79 5.79
N VAL A 52 2.69 8.75 4.53
CA VAL A 52 1.74 9.75 4.02
C VAL A 52 0.35 9.55 4.65
N ILE A 53 -0.12 8.31 4.80
CA ILE A 53 -1.41 8.00 5.44
C ILE A 53 -1.40 8.42 6.91
N ASP A 54 -0.34 8.13 7.65
CA ASP A 54 -0.21 8.55 9.06
C ASP A 54 -0.28 10.08 9.17
N SER A 55 0.38 10.80 8.27
CA SER A 55 0.31 12.28 8.24
C SER A 55 -1.07 12.84 7.91
N LEU A 56 -1.89 12.08 7.17
CA LEU A 56 -3.29 12.41 6.85
C LEU A 56 -4.19 12.15 8.06
N VAL A 57 -4.01 11.02 8.74
CA VAL A 57 -4.75 10.67 9.96
C VAL A 57 -4.50 11.71 11.05
N VAL A 58 -3.25 12.13 11.25
CA VAL A 58 -2.91 13.19 12.23
C VAL A 58 -3.54 14.54 11.87
N GLU A 59 -3.61 14.89 10.59
CA GLU A 59 -4.27 16.14 10.16
C GLU A 59 -5.77 16.10 10.43
N ARG A 60 -6.44 14.98 10.10
CA ARG A 60 -7.88 14.82 10.35
C ARG A 60 -8.23 14.71 11.83
N ALA A 61 -7.39 14.05 12.61
CA ALA A 61 -7.50 14.02 14.06
C ALA A 61 -7.42 15.42 14.70
N ARG A 62 -6.67 16.35 14.10
CA ARG A 62 -6.60 17.75 14.57
C ARG A 62 -7.82 18.58 14.16
N GLU A 63 -8.41 18.28 13.00
CA GLU A 63 -9.64 18.93 12.51
C GLU A 63 -10.88 18.51 13.33
N ASP A 64 -10.98 17.24 13.74
CA ASP A 64 -12.12 16.70 14.50
C ASP A 64 -12.05 16.94 16.03
N GLY A 65 -10.96 17.52 16.55
CA GLY A 65 -10.78 17.85 17.97
C GLY A 65 -10.26 16.70 18.86
N SER A 66 -9.81 17.04 20.07
CA SER A 66 -9.04 16.15 20.97
C SER A 66 -9.73 14.84 21.36
N SER A 67 -11.06 14.78 21.30
CA SER A 67 -11.84 13.57 21.62
C SER A 67 -11.92 12.55 20.46
N GLY A 68 -11.76 12.98 19.21
CA GLY A 68 -11.87 12.14 18.01
C GLY A 68 -10.54 11.49 17.57
N SER A 69 -9.40 12.09 17.93
CA SER A 69 -8.06 11.66 17.50
C SER A 69 -7.74 10.20 17.87
N GLY A 70 -8.07 9.77 19.09
CA GLY A 70 -7.77 8.41 19.56
C GLY A 70 -8.61 7.35 18.86
N ALA A 71 -9.87 7.66 18.55
CA ALA A 71 -10.78 6.76 17.86
C ALA A 71 -10.38 6.58 16.38
N LEU A 72 -9.96 7.66 15.70
CA LEU A 72 -9.49 7.58 14.31
C LEU A 72 -8.23 6.73 14.19
N GLN A 73 -7.28 6.88 15.11
CA GLN A 73 -6.04 6.11 15.09
C GLN A 73 -6.28 4.63 15.43
N SER A 74 -7.14 4.33 16.43
CA SER A 74 -7.47 2.94 16.76
C SER A 74 -8.24 2.25 15.63
N LEU A 75 -9.12 2.97 14.92
CA LEU A 75 -9.76 2.48 13.69
C LEU A 75 -8.74 2.14 12.61
N CYS A 76 -7.75 3.02 12.36
CA CYS A 76 -6.70 2.76 11.38
C CYS A 76 -5.92 1.48 11.71
N TRP A 77 -5.50 1.32 12.97
CA TRP A 77 -4.80 0.10 13.43
C TRP A 77 -5.69 -1.14 13.35
N SER A 78 -6.98 -1.02 13.66
CA SER A 78 -7.93 -2.13 13.54
C SER A 78 -8.10 -2.57 12.09
N CYS A 79 -8.22 -1.61 11.17
CA CYS A 79 -8.28 -1.88 9.73
C CYS A 79 -6.97 -2.52 9.23
N GLN A 80 -5.82 -2.02 9.67
CA GLN A 80 -4.52 -2.59 9.30
C GLN A 80 -4.34 -4.02 9.80
N ALA A 81 -4.73 -4.29 11.06
CA ALA A 81 -4.68 -5.63 11.65
C ALA A 81 -5.66 -6.60 10.97
N ALA A 82 -6.87 -6.14 10.64
CA ALA A 82 -7.83 -6.96 9.89
C ALA A 82 -7.30 -7.30 8.49
N GLY A 83 -6.75 -6.30 7.79
CA GLY A 83 -6.17 -6.49 6.46
C GLY A 83 -4.96 -7.44 6.47
N SER A 84 -4.07 -7.32 7.47
CA SER A 84 -2.91 -8.21 7.60
C SER A 84 -3.32 -9.65 7.92
N LEU A 85 -4.34 -9.84 8.77
CA LEU A 85 -4.88 -11.16 9.07
C LEU A 85 -5.52 -11.81 7.84
N MET A 86 -6.35 -11.06 7.11
CA MET A 86 -6.93 -11.53 5.85
C MET A 86 -5.84 -11.89 4.84
N SER A 87 -4.86 -11.01 4.64
CA SER A 87 -3.77 -11.25 3.69
C SER A 87 -2.95 -12.49 4.07
N ALA A 88 -2.65 -12.70 5.36
CA ALA A 88 -1.90 -13.88 5.81
C ALA A 88 -2.69 -15.18 5.57
N TYR A 89 -3.98 -15.18 5.90
CA TYR A 89 -4.85 -16.34 5.71
C TYR A 89 -5.01 -16.69 4.21
N PHE A 90 -5.37 -15.70 3.40
CA PHE A 90 -5.59 -15.91 1.97
C PHE A 90 -4.30 -16.20 1.21
N SER A 91 -3.18 -15.51 1.52
CA SER A 91 -1.92 -15.74 0.81
C SER A 91 -1.43 -17.18 0.95
N GLY A 92 -1.62 -17.81 2.12
CA GLY A 92 -1.28 -19.22 2.32
C GLY A 92 -2.16 -20.15 1.49
N ALA A 93 -3.48 -19.97 1.55
CA ALA A 93 -4.43 -20.77 0.78
C ALA A 93 -4.25 -20.59 -0.75
N LEU A 94 -3.95 -19.37 -1.21
CA LEU A 94 -3.72 -19.07 -2.62
C LEU A 94 -2.46 -19.75 -3.18
N LEU A 95 -1.43 -19.95 -2.36
CA LEU A 95 -0.21 -20.65 -2.77
C LEU A 95 -0.42 -22.16 -2.98
N GLU A 96 -1.44 -22.75 -2.36
CA GLU A 96 -1.80 -24.16 -2.59
C GLU A 96 -2.57 -24.35 -3.90
N ALA A 97 -3.32 -23.33 -4.34
CA ALA A 97 -4.16 -23.39 -5.54
C ALA A 97 -3.55 -22.71 -6.77
N MET A 98 -2.62 -21.76 -6.59
CA MET A 98 -2.04 -20.93 -7.66
C MET A 98 -0.52 -20.89 -7.58
N SER A 99 0.12 -20.64 -8.73
CA SER A 99 1.56 -20.40 -8.77
C SER A 99 1.94 -19.06 -8.12
N THR A 100 3.16 -18.95 -7.59
CA THR A 100 3.67 -17.74 -6.92
C THR A 100 3.56 -16.49 -7.82
N GLN A 101 3.79 -16.64 -9.13
CA GLN A 101 3.65 -15.55 -10.11
C GLN A 101 2.21 -15.04 -10.24
N GLN A 102 1.22 -15.94 -10.21
CA GLN A 102 -0.19 -15.56 -10.23
C GLN A 102 -0.60 -14.84 -8.95
N VAL A 103 -0.07 -15.28 -7.80
CA VAL A 103 -0.29 -14.59 -6.52
C VAL A 103 0.29 -13.18 -6.55
N PHE A 104 1.53 -13.00 -7.06
CA PHE A 104 2.12 -11.66 -7.24
C PHE A 104 1.32 -10.78 -8.20
N GLY A 105 0.80 -11.35 -9.29
CA GLY A 105 -0.07 -10.64 -10.23
C GLY A 105 -1.37 -10.18 -9.58
N LEU A 106 -1.98 -11.01 -8.72
CA LEU A 106 -3.15 -10.62 -7.94
C LEU A 106 -2.80 -9.51 -6.94
N THR A 107 -1.65 -9.61 -6.26
CA THR A 107 -1.21 -8.60 -5.29
C THR A 107 -0.94 -7.24 -5.94
N ALA A 108 -0.53 -7.21 -7.21
CA ALA A 108 -0.29 -5.96 -7.95
C ALA A 108 -1.53 -5.05 -8.01
N PHE A 109 -2.75 -5.60 -7.96
CA PHE A 109 -3.96 -4.78 -7.99
C PHE A 109 -4.17 -3.91 -6.73
N PHE A 110 -3.64 -4.31 -5.56
CA PHE A 110 -3.83 -3.56 -4.32
C PHE A 110 -3.19 -2.16 -4.35
N PRO A 111 -1.93 -1.98 -4.80
CA PRO A 111 -1.37 -0.65 -5.02
C PRO A 111 -2.21 0.27 -5.92
N LEU A 112 -2.92 -0.27 -6.92
CA LEU A 112 -3.82 0.52 -7.76
C LEU A 112 -5.04 1.04 -7.00
N LEU A 113 -5.53 0.30 -6.01
CA LEU A 113 -6.59 0.78 -5.12
C LEU A 113 -6.11 1.99 -4.31
N VAL A 114 -4.86 1.99 -3.83
CA VAL A 114 -4.26 3.15 -3.14
C VAL A 114 -4.23 4.37 -4.07
N VAL A 115 -3.83 4.19 -5.33
CA VAL A 115 -3.87 5.26 -6.35
C VAL A 115 -5.31 5.76 -6.54
N GLY A 116 -6.28 4.85 -6.68
CA GLY A 116 -7.70 5.20 -6.80
C GLY A 116 -8.23 6.00 -5.62
N MET A 117 -7.94 5.56 -4.39
CA MET A 117 -8.33 6.27 -3.17
C MET A 117 -7.65 7.64 -3.05
N SER A 118 -6.37 7.74 -3.44
CA SER A 118 -5.64 9.01 -3.43
C SER A 118 -6.26 10.06 -4.36
N SER A 119 -6.97 9.64 -5.40
CA SER A 119 -7.62 10.55 -6.34
C SER A 119 -8.71 11.41 -5.71
N GLN A 120 -9.32 10.93 -4.62
CA GLN A 120 -10.38 11.60 -3.85
C GLN A 120 -9.85 12.61 -2.82
N LEU A 121 -8.53 12.69 -2.61
CA LEU A 121 -7.95 13.67 -1.68
C LEU A 121 -8.09 15.10 -2.25
N PRO A 122 -8.53 16.07 -1.43
CA PRO A 122 -8.49 17.48 -1.79
C PRO A 122 -7.04 17.95 -2.01
N LYS A 123 -6.88 19.03 -2.78
CA LYS A 123 -5.57 19.51 -3.26
C LYS A 123 -4.57 19.80 -2.14
#